data_AF-A0A645IYY9-F1
#
_entry.id   AF-A0A645IYY9-F1
#
_cell.length_a   1.000
_cell.length_b   1.000
_cell.length_c   1.000
_cell.angle_alpha   90.00
_cell.angle_beta   90.00
_cell.angle_gamma   90.00
#
_symmetry.space_group_name_H-M   'P 1'
#
loop_
_entity.id
_entity.type
_entity.pdbx_description
1 polymer ?
#
loop_
_entity_poly.entity_id
_entity_poly.type
_entity_poly.pdbx_seq_one_letter_code
_entity_poly.pdbx_strand_id
1 'polypeptide(L)'
;MLREYENPLPEEVQNRESLSIQIRLYQSASFFYYDGKDCYMLSSESQDAGAMTATVLRADAQTRHFVGEGTYSGGKVRVEADASAVHAQITVSSDTDLFTALPEDSWYMLDVRDAEGKMLRVTECGADGLRTLRADLEGTGVLPDQLTVSILVESEGEDAAAAPSAPIMLTADK
;
A
#
# COMPACT_ATOMS: atom_id res chain seq x y z
N MET A 1 -11.14 9.89 -8.89
CA MET A 1 -10.48 10.58 -7.77
C MET A 1 -10.84 9.81 -6.52
N LEU A 2 -9.90 9.04 -5.98
CA LEU A 2 -10.06 8.45 -4.65
C LEU A 2 -10.21 9.62 -3.67
N ARG A 3 -11.27 9.65 -2.85
CA ARG A 3 -11.36 10.64 -1.79
C ARG A 3 -10.30 10.27 -0.76
N GLU A 4 -9.20 10.99 -0.76
CA GLU A 4 -8.27 10.99 0.37
C GLU A 4 -9.07 11.44 1.60
N TYR A 5 -9.11 10.57 2.62
CA TYR A 5 -9.64 10.95 3.92
C TYR A 5 -8.56 11.76 4.62
N GLU A 6 -8.93 12.87 5.26
CA GLU A 6 -7.98 13.67 6.03
C GLU A 6 -7.27 12.79 7.07
N ASN A 7 -5.94 12.83 7.06
CA ASN A 7 -5.10 12.20 8.06
C ASN A 7 -4.21 13.28 8.71
N PRO A 8 -4.37 13.58 10.02
CA PRO A 8 -5.34 12.97 10.94
C PRO A 8 -6.79 13.35 10.59
N LEU A 9 -7.73 12.51 10.99
CA LEU A 9 -9.17 12.79 10.85
C LEU A 9 -9.54 14.11 11.55
N PRO A 10 -10.67 14.77 11.21
CA PRO A 10 -11.13 15.95 11.93
C PRO A 10 -11.30 15.72 13.43
N GLU A 11 -10.94 16.70 14.27
CA GLU A 11 -10.97 16.59 15.76
C GLU A 11 -12.29 16.03 16.31
N GLU A 12 -13.42 16.37 15.68
CA GLU A 12 -14.78 15.97 16.07
C GLU A 12 -15.07 14.46 15.95
N VAL A 13 -14.29 13.77 15.12
CA VAL A 13 -14.40 12.32 14.87
C VAL A 13 -13.14 11.55 15.28
N GLN A 14 -12.06 12.26 15.67
CA GLN A 14 -10.90 11.66 16.30
C GLN A 14 -11.33 10.94 17.59
N ASN A 15 -10.72 9.77 17.86
CA ASN A 15 -10.93 8.97 19.07
C ASN A 15 -12.33 8.35 19.27
N ARG A 16 -13.20 8.31 18.25
CA ARG A 16 -14.47 7.57 18.34
C ARG A 16 -14.22 6.06 18.35
N GLU A 17 -14.97 5.33 19.17
CA GLU A 17 -14.96 3.85 19.22
C GLU A 17 -15.43 3.17 17.93
N SER A 18 -16.05 3.93 17.03
CA SER A 18 -16.40 3.45 15.70
C SER A 18 -16.65 4.62 14.75
N LEU A 19 -16.35 4.42 13.48
CA LEU A 19 -16.69 5.31 12.37
C LEU A 19 -17.72 4.63 11.48
N SER A 20 -18.86 5.31 11.27
CA SER A 20 -19.86 4.89 10.28
C SER A 20 -19.57 5.57 8.96
N ILE A 21 -19.26 4.77 7.95
CA ILE A 21 -19.01 5.22 6.59
C ILE A 21 -20.28 5.00 5.77
N GLN A 22 -20.73 6.03 5.05
CA GLN A 22 -21.84 5.95 4.11
C GLN A 22 -21.36 6.41 2.73
N ILE A 23 -21.41 5.51 1.76
CA ILE A 23 -21.05 5.78 0.36
C ILE A 23 -22.34 5.77 -0.45
N ARG A 24 -22.73 6.92 -0.99
CA ARG A 24 -23.87 6.99 -1.92
C ARG A 24 -23.49 6.32 -3.23
N LEU A 25 -24.39 5.48 -3.71
CA LEU A 25 -24.27 4.80 -4.98
C LEU A 25 -25.15 5.50 -6.00
N TYR A 26 -24.66 5.61 -7.22
CA TYR A 26 -25.40 6.14 -8.34
C TYR A 26 -25.34 5.13 -9.47
N GLN A 27 -26.44 5.00 -10.21
CA GLN A 27 -26.51 4.16 -11.40
C GLN A 27 -26.95 4.98 -12.60
N SER A 28 -26.37 4.71 -13.76
CA SER A 28 -26.84 5.22 -15.04
C SER A 28 -26.71 4.12 -16.09
N ALA A 29 -27.57 4.17 -17.09
CA ALA A 29 -27.51 3.31 -18.27
C ALA A 29 -27.08 4.14 -19.49
N SER A 30 -26.15 3.61 -20.28
CA SER A 30 -25.77 4.18 -21.57
C SER A 30 -26.09 3.19 -22.68
N PHE A 31 -26.81 3.66 -23.69
CA PHE A 31 -27.16 2.91 -24.89
C PHE A 31 -26.25 3.34 -26.02
N PHE A 32 -25.62 2.37 -26.66
CA PHE A 32 -24.76 2.60 -27.82
C PHE A 32 -25.42 2.02 -29.06
N TYR A 33 -25.43 2.80 -30.14
CA TYR A 33 -25.94 2.38 -31.44
C TYR A 33 -24.91 2.71 -32.51
N TYR A 34 -24.59 1.74 -33.35
CA TYR A 34 -23.69 1.91 -34.49
C TYR A 34 -24.44 1.56 -35.77
N ASP A 35 -24.45 2.48 -36.73
CA ASP A 35 -25.20 2.34 -37.97
C ASP A 35 -24.38 1.78 -39.15
N GLY A 36 -23.12 1.42 -38.90
CA GLY A 36 -22.16 0.99 -39.93
C GLY A 36 -21.23 2.10 -40.40
N LYS A 37 -21.42 3.34 -39.95
CA LYS A 37 -20.54 4.47 -40.23
C LYS A 37 -20.23 5.28 -38.98
N ASP A 38 -21.26 5.71 -38.24
CA ASP A 38 -21.16 6.58 -37.08
C ASP A 38 -21.66 5.85 -35.82
N CYS A 39 -21.05 6.18 -34.67
CA CYS A 39 -21.45 5.66 -33.36
C CYS A 39 -22.20 6.73 -32.57
N TYR A 40 -23.35 6.35 -32.04
CA TYR A 40 -24.24 7.19 -31.26
C TYR A 40 -24.31 6.66 -29.83
N MET A 41 -24.29 7.58 -28.88
CA MET A 41 -24.44 7.28 -27.46
C MET A 41 -25.61 8.06 -26.89
N LEU A 42 -26.54 7.35 -26.26
CA LEU A 42 -27.59 7.93 -25.43
C LEU A 42 -27.35 7.51 -23.98
N SER A 43 -26.93 8.46 -23.14
CA SER A 43 -26.79 8.23 -21.70
C SER A 43 -28.05 8.70 -20.99
N SER A 44 -28.59 7.85 -20.11
CA SER A 44 -29.63 8.24 -19.16
C SER A 44 -29.06 9.08 -18.03
N GLU A 45 -29.92 9.85 -17.36
CA GLU A 45 -29.53 10.61 -16.17
C GLU A 45 -29.07 9.67 -15.06
N SER A 46 -28.04 10.10 -14.32
CA SER A 46 -27.59 9.40 -13.12
C SER A 46 -28.68 9.45 -12.06
N GLN A 47 -29.11 8.28 -11.60
CA GLN A 47 -30.12 8.13 -10.56
C GLN A 47 -29.49 7.56 -9.28
N ASP A 48 -30.02 8.00 -8.13
CA ASP A 48 -29.61 7.49 -6.82
C ASP A 48 -29.91 5.99 -6.74
N ALA A 49 -28.91 5.20 -6.36
CA ALA A 49 -28.97 3.75 -6.24
C ALA A 49 -28.90 3.29 -4.77
N GLY A 50 -29.19 4.20 -3.83
CA GLY A 50 -29.08 3.98 -2.40
C GLY A 50 -27.68 4.26 -1.86
N ALA A 51 -27.35 3.65 -0.73
CA ALA A 51 -26.07 3.81 -0.09
C ALA A 51 -25.52 2.49 0.44
N MET A 52 -24.22 2.31 0.28
CA MET A 52 -23.47 1.30 1.02
C MET A 52 -23.10 1.88 2.38
N THR A 53 -23.32 1.10 3.44
CA THR A 53 -22.90 1.48 4.79
C THR A 53 -21.87 0.48 5.30
N ALA A 54 -20.85 1.00 5.98
CA ALA A 54 -19.84 0.20 6.68
C ALA A 54 -19.60 0.81 8.05
N THR A 55 -19.34 -0.03 9.05
CA THR A 55 -18.90 0.42 10.38
C THR A 55 -17.47 -0.05 10.57
N VAL A 56 -16.56 0.89 10.77
CA VAL A 56 -15.18 0.61 11.15
C VAL A 56 -15.11 0.78 12.66
N LEU A 57 -14.91 -0.32 13.39
CA LEU A 57 -14.65 -0.22 14.82
C LEU A 57 -13.28 0.39 15.04
N ARG A 58 -13.14 1.17 16.11
CA ARG A 58 -11.85 1.55 16.63
C ARG A 58 -11.16 0.27 17.05
N ALA A 59 -10.21 -0.18 16.24
CA ALA A 59 -9.09 -0.89 16.82
C ALA A 59 -8.35 0.16 17.63
N ASP A 60 -7.92 -0.16 18.86
CA ASP A 60 -6.80 0.57 19.43
C ASP A 60 -5.75 0.60 18.32
N ALA A 61 -5.44 1.79 17.81
CA ALA A 61 -4.46 1.98 16.75
C ALA A 61 -3.08 1.74 17.36
N GLN A 62 -2.86 0.50 17.78
CA GLN A 62 -1.58 0.02 18.20
C GLN A 62 -0.77 0.00 16.92
N THR A 63 0.07 1.00 16.81
CA THR A 63 1.19 0.99 15.89
C THR A 63 2.38 0.47 16.68
N ARG A 64 3.10 -0.48 16.11
CA ARG A 64 4.35 -0.98 16.64
C ARG A 64 5.47 -0.54 15.71
N HIS A 65 6.56 -0.12 16.33
CA HIS A 65 7.80 0.18 15.64
C HIS A 65 8.65 -1.07 15.55
N PHE A 66 9.21 -1.34 14.38
CA PHE A 66 10.07 -2.48 14.10
C PHE A 66 11.38 -2.01 13.49
N VAL A 67 12.46 -2.69 13.85
CA VAL A 67 13.78 -2.46 13.28
C VAL A 67 14.42 -3.78 12.88
N GLY A 68 15.15 -3.76 11.78
CA GLY A 68 16.02 -4.85 11.36
C GLY A 68 17.18 -4.36 10.49
N GLU A 69 18.22 -5.17 10.40
CA GLU A 69 19.38 -4.90 9.56
C GLU A 69 19.62 -6.07 8.61
N GLY A 70 20.08 -5.75 7.40
CA GLY A 70 20.36 -6.75 6.39
C GLY A 70 21.33 -6.24 5.34
N THR A 71 21.33 -6.91 4.19
CA THR A 71 22.18 -6.54 3.05
C THR A 71 21.40 -6.52 1.76
N TYR A 72 21.65 -5.51 0.93
CA TYR A 72 21.11 -5.38 -0.41
C TYR A 72 22.20 -4.94 -1.37
N SER A 73 22.32 -5.60 -2.53
CA SER A 73 23.36 -5.33 -3.53
C SER A 73 24.79 -5.23 -2.95
N GLY A 74 25.09 -6.06 -1.94
CA GLY A 74 26.37 -6.06 -1.23
C GLY A 74 26.58 -4.93 -0.20
N GLY A 75 25.68 -3.95 -0.13
CA GLY A 75 25.66 -2.90 0.89
C GLY A 75 24.83 -3.28 2.11
N LYS A 76 25.12 -2.68 3.26
CA LYS A 76 24.30 -2.81 4.47
C LYS A 76 23.08 -1.91 4.37
N VAL A 77 21.94 -2.42 4.84
CA VAL A 77 20.71 -1.65 4.93
C VAL A 77 20.11 -1.77 6.33
N ARG A 78 19.50 -0.69 6.81
CA ARG A 78 18.66 -0.68 8.00
C ARG A 78 17.21 -0.45 7.58
N VAL A 79 16.33 -1.30 8.06
CA VAL A 79 14.90 -1.26 7.78
C VAL A 79 14.16 -0.87 9.05
N GLU A 80 13.37 0.18 8.97
CA GLU A 80 12.44 0.62 10.00
C GLU A 80 11.02 0.48 9.48
N ALA A 81 10.10 0.05 10.34
CA ALA A 81 8.70 -0.03 9.99
C ALA A 81 7.81 0.41 11.15
N ASP A 82 6.79 1.20 10.85
CA ASP A 82 5.68 1.49 11.75
C ASP A 82 4.45 0.77 11.22
N ALA A 83 4.00 -0.27 11.93
CA ALA A 83 2.93 -1.14 11.46
C ALA A 83 1.81 -1.29 12.48
N SER A 84 0.59 -1.32 11.97
CA SER A 84 -0.66 -1.57 12.68
C SER A 84 -1.41 -2.73 12.01
N ALA A 85 -2.59 -3.07 12.52
CA ALA A 85 -3.44 -4.07 11.88
C ALA A 85 -3.89 -3.70 10.45
N VAL A 86 -3.93 -2.41 10.10
CA VAL A 86 -4.54 -1.93 8.83
C VAL A 86 -3.56 -1.23 7.89
N HIS A 87 -2.38 -0.87 8.38
CA HIS A 87 -1.41 -0.09 7.62
C HIS A 87 0.01 -0.38 8.11
N ALA A 88 0.98 -0.37 7.20
CA ALA A 88 2.40 -0.31 7.54
C ALA A 88 3.13 0.69 6.66
N GLN A 89 4.01 1.49 7.27
CA GLN A 89 4.99 2.32 6.56
C GLN A 89 6.37 1.73 6.78
N ILE A 90 7.15 1.60 5.71
CA ILE A 90 8.50 1.03 5.76
C ILE A 90 9.49 2.00 5.15
N THR A 91 10.62 2.20 5.85
CA THR A 91 11.78 2.90 5.33
C THR A 91 12.98 1.96 5.35
N VAL A 92 13.58 1.74 4.18
CA VAL A 92 14.89 1.12 4.04
C VAL A 92 15.92 2.22 3.82
N SER A 93 16.99 2.21 4.62
CA SER A 93 18.05 3.21 4.59
C SER A 93 19.43 2.55 4.45
N SER A 94 20.37 3.27 3.85
CA SER A 94 21.75 2.82 3.62
C SER A 94 22.73 3.99 3.75
N ASP A 95 23.95 3.72 4.22
CA ASP A 95 25.04 4.70 4.24
C ASP A 95 25.69 4.91 2.86
N THR A 96 25.47 3.97 1.94
CA THR A 96 25.98 3.99 0.56
C THR A 96 24.85 4.10 -0.46
N ASP A 97 25.16 4.58 -1.65
CA ASP A 97 24.22 4.73 -2.76
C ASP A 97 23.87 3.34 -3.32
N LEU A 98 22.69 2.81 -2.98
CA LEU A 98 22.22 1.47 -3.36
C LEU A 98 21.01 1.48 -4.28
N PHE A 99 20.17 2.53 -4.20
CA PHE A 99 18.94 2.65 -4.98
C PHE A 99 19.18 3.54 -6.20
N THR A 100 19.87 3.01 -7.19
CA THR A 100 20.24 3.73 -8.42
C THR A 100 19.10 3.75 -9.42
N ALA A 101 19.23 4.58 -10.47
CA ALA A 101 18.29 4.55 -11.59
C ALA A 101 18.20 3.13 -12.19
N LEU A 102 16.97 2.65 -12.34
CA LEU A 102 16.66 1.39 -12.99
C LEU A 102 16.40 1.61 -14.49
N PRO A 103 16.40 0.55 -15.32
CA PRO A 103 15.92 0.63 -16.69
C PRO A 103 14.51 1.21 -16.78
N GLU A 104 14.13 1.67 -17.98
CA GLU A 104 12.75 2.06 -18.27
C GLU A 104 11.81 0.89 -17.94
N ASP A 105 10.62 1.21 -17.44
CA ASP A 105 9.61 0.26 -17.00
C ASP A 105 10.05 -0.71 -15.89
N SER A 106 11.06 -0.34 -15.10
CA SER A 106 11.50 -1.09 -13.91
C SER A 106 11.41 -0.26 -12.64
N TRP A 107 11.00 -0.87 -11.53
CA TRP A 107 10.85 -0.20 -10.23
C TRP A 107 11.27 -1.09 -9.06
N TYR A 108 11.65 -0.44 -7.95
CA TYR A 108 11.91 -1.13 -6.70
C TYR A 108 10.59 -1.48 -5.99
N MET A 109 10.52 -2.69 -5.43
CA MET A 109 9.41 -3.18 -4.62
C MET A 109 9.88 -3.83 -3.33
N LEU A 110 8.98 -3.90 -2.35
CA LEU A 110 9.16 -4.68 -1.13
C LEU A 110 8.18 -5.86 -1.10
N ASP A 111 8.70 -7.08 -0.90
CA ASP A 111 7.88 -8.22 -0.45
C ASP A 111 7.92 -8.20 1.08
N VAL A 112 6.77 -7.92 1.68
CA VAL A 112 6.62 -7.78 3.13
C VAL A 112 5.63 -8.81 3.63
N ARG A 113 6.04 -9.59 4.63
CA ARG A 113 5.21 -10.66 5.20
C ARG A 113 5.17 -10.58 6.71
N ASP A 114 4.03 -10.94 7.28
CA ASP A 114 3.90 -11.13 8.72
C ASP A 114 4.50 -12.48 9.19
N ALA A 115 4.41 -12.76 10.49
CA ALA A 115 4.92 -13.98 11.11
C ALA A 115 4.28 -15.27 10.57
N GLU A 116 3.06 -15.19 10.04
CA GLU A 116 2.36 -16.33 9.44
C GLU A 116 2.69 -16.49 7.94
N GLY A 117 3.50 -15.59 7.40
CA GLY A 117 3.88 -15.56 5.99
C GLY A 117 2.83 -14.91 5.08
N LYS A 118 1.82 -14.23 5.64
CA LYS A 118 0.82 -13.50 4.86
C LYS A 118 1.43 -12.20 4.36
N MET A 119 1.30 -11.98 3.06
CA MET A 119 1.84 -10.81 2.38
C MET A 119 1.01 -9.56 2.70
N LEU A 120 1.69 -8.47 3.05
CA LEU A 120 1.11 -7.14 3.11
C LEU A 120 1.07 -6.57 1.70
N ARG A 121 -0.03 -5.90 1.34
CA ARG A 121 -0.21 -5.37 -0.01
C ARG A 121 0.45 -4.00 -0.11
N VAL A 122 1.47 -3.88 -0.95
CA VAL A 122 2.08 -2.59 -1.28
C VAL A 122 1.09 -1.72 -2.06
N THR A 123 0.90 -0.49 -1.59
CA THR A 123 0.10 0.54 -2.29
C THR A 123 1.01 1.52 -3.02
N GLU A 124 2.16 1.83 -2.43
CA GLU A 124 3.17 2.71 -3.02
C GLU A 124 4.55 2.21 -2.59
N CYS A 125 5.51 2.21 -3.51
CA CYS A 125 6.90 1.91 -3.21
C CYS A 125 7.81 2.64 -4.21
N GLY A 126 8.87 3.25 -3.70
CA GLY A 126 9.76 4.03 -4.55
C GLY A 126 11.00 4.52 -3.83
N ALA A 127 12.09 4.66 -4.60
CA ALA A 127 13.33 5.22 -4.08
C ALA A 127 13.14 6.72 -3.80
N ASP A 128 13.46 7.14 -2.57
CA ASP A 128 13.54 8.53 -2.14
C ASP A 128 15.03 8.95 -2.12
N GLY A 129 15.57 9.16 -3.31
CA GLY A 129 17.00 9.33 -3.54
C GLY A 129 17.79 8.01 -3.56
N LEU A 130 19.12 8.11 -3.54
CA LEU A 130 20.01 6.95 -3.78
C LEU A 130 20.19 6.03 -2.55
N ARG A 131 19.73 6.46 -1.38
CA ARG A 131 20.01 5.82 -0.09
C ARG A 131 18.77 5.41 0.69
N THR A 132 17.60 5.76 0.18
CA THR A 132 16.33 5.52 0.86
C THR A 132 15.36 4.88 -0.10
N LEU A 133 14.67 3.85 0.35
CA LEU A 133 13.51 3.25 -0.31
C LEU A 133 12.35 3.32 0.68
N ARG A 134 11.20 3.83 0.25
CA ARG A 134 10.00 3.92 1.08
C ARG A 134 8.88 3.10 0.47
N ALA A 135 8.06 2.53 1.33
CA ALA A 135 6.83 1.87 0.93
C ALA A 135 5.71 2.10 1.92
N ASP A 136 4.50 2.24 1.39
CA ASP A 136 3.25 2.23 2.13
C ASP A 136 2.47 0.96 1.76
N LEU A 137 1.90 0.31 2.78
CA LEU A 137 1.26 -0.99 2.64
C LEU A 137 -0.06 -1.06 3.39
N GLU A 138 -1.01 -1.81 2.83
CA GLU A 138 -2.21 -2.27 3.54
C GLU A 138 -1.82 -3.39 4.52
N GLY A 139 -2.28 -3.25 5.77
CA GLY A 139 -2.12 -4.25 6.81
C GLY A 139 -3.02 -5.48 6.59
N THR A 140 -2.76 -6.55 7.35
CA THR A 140 -3.43 -7.84 7.15
C THR A 140 -4.76 -7.98 7.91
N GLY A 141 -5.16 -6.97 8.66
CA GLY A 141 -6.26 -6.99 9.64
C GLY A 141 -5.82 -7.44 11.03
N VAL A 142 -4.56 -7.85 11.21
CA VAL A 142 -3.99 -8.32 12.48
C VAL A 142 -2.73 -7.50 12.77
N LEU A 143 -2.56 -7.07 14.02
CA LEU A 143 -1.35 -6.36 14.44
C LEU A 143 -0.14 -7.30 14.36
N PRO A 144 0.89 -7.02 13.54
CA PRO A 144 2.04 -7.91 13.44
C PRO A 144 2.85 -7.94 14.74
N ASP A 145 3.37 -9.11 15.10
CA ASP A 145 4.41 -9.29 16.12
C ASP A 145 5.84 -9.28 15.51
N GLN A 146 5.92 -9.49 14.19
CA GLN A 146 7.14 -9.57 13.40
C GLN A 146 6.82 -9.24 11.95
N LEU A 147 7.80 -8.68 11.24
CA LEU A 147 7.75 -8.51 9.78
C LEU A 147 9.01 -9.11 9.15
N THR A 148 8.86 -9.66 7.95
CA THR A 148 9.97 -10.04 7.08
C THR A 148 9.90 -9.20 5.82
N VAL A 149 10.99 -8.52 5.48
CA VAL A 149 11.09 -7.62 4.32
C VAL A 149 12.15 -8.12 3.36
N SER A 150 11.82 -8.22 2.09
CA SER A 150 12.76 -8.47 1.00
C SER A 150 12.64 -7.36 -0.04
N ILE A 151 13.77 -6.92 -0.58
CA ILE A 151 13.83 -5.89 -1.63
C ILE A 151 13.95 -6.61 -2.97
N LEU A 152 13.12 -6.23 -3.93
CA LEU A 152 13.17 -6.76 -5.29
C LEU A 152 13.04 -5.64 -6.33
N VAL A 153 13.36 -5.98 -7.58
CA VAL A 153 13.13 -5.13 -8.75
C VAL A 153 12.14 -5.86 -9.64
N GLU A 154 11.06 -5.16 -9.99
CA GLU A 154 10.05 -5.63 -10.94
C GLU A 154 10.16 -4.82 -12.23
N SER A 155 9.77 -5.45 -13.35
CA SER A 155 9.71 -4.83 -14.66
C SER A 155 8.33 -5.03 -15.26
N GLU A 156 7.82 -4.05 -16.01
CA GLU A 156 6.56 -4.20 -16.74
C GLU A 156 6.65 -5.34 -17.76
N GLY A 157 5.64 -6.21 -17.78
CA GLY A 157 5.54 -7.29 -18.77
C GLY A 157 6.44 -8.51 -18.51
N GLU A 158 7.23 -8.53 -17.44
CA GLU A 158 7.94 -9.73 -17.00
C GLU A 158 7.10 -10.50 -15.96
N ASP A 159 6.75 -11.75 -16.28
CA ASP A 159 6.03 -12.66 -15.35
C ASP A 159 6.88 -13.08 -14.13
N ALA A 160 8.17 -12.74 -14.13
CA ALA A 160 9.10 -13.08 -13.05
C ALA A 160 9.94 -11.86 -12.67
N ALA A 161 9.65 -11.30 -11.49
CA ALA A 161 10.52 -10.34 -10.84
C ALA A 161 11.94 -10.90 -10.67
N ALA A 162 12.93 -10.01 -10.64
CA ALA A 162 14.27 -10.41 -10.24
C ALA A 162 14.24 -11.10 -8.86
N ALA A 163 15.16 -12.05 -8.63
CA ALA A 163 15.19 -12.78 -7.37
C ALA A 163 15.25 -11.79 -6.19
N PRO A 164 14.35 -11.93 -5.20
CA PRO A 164 14.31 -11.01 -4.07
C PRO A 164 15.62 -11.10 -3.27
N SER A 165 15.94 -10.00 -2.57
CA SER A 165 17.06 -9.99 -1.64
C SER A 165 16.90 -11.08 -0.58
N ALA A 166 18.00 -11.34 0.15
CA ALA A 166 17.88 -12.10 1.38
C ALA A 166 16.85 -11.42 2.32
N PRO A 167 15.98 -12.20 2.97
CA PRO A 167 14.95 -11.66 3.85
C PRO A 167 15.57 -10.97 5.06
N ILE A 168 15.04 -9.79 5.39
CA ILE A 168 15.41 -8.98 6.53
C ILE A 168 14.30 -9.11 7.57
N MET A 169 14.64 -9.71 8.70
CA MET A 169 13.71 -9.91 9.80
C MET A 169 13.65 -8.65 10.67
N LEU A 170 12.44 -8.11 10.86
CA LEU A 170 12.20 -6.96 11.72
C LEU A 170 11.53 -7.42 13.01
N THR A 171 12.06 -6.98 14.14
CA THR A 171 11.49 -7.25 15.46
C THR A 171 10.97 -5.96 16.07
N ALA A 172 9.86 -6.06 16.81
CA ALA A 172 9.31 -4.91 17.50
C ALA A 172 10.32 -4.37 18.53
N ASP A 173 10.48 -3.05 18.57
CA ASP A 173 11.21 -2.40 19.66
C ASP A 173 10.45 -2.63 20.98
N LYS A 174 11.21 -2.92 22.04
CA LYS A 174 10.67 -3.23 23.38
C LYS A 174 10.27 -1.98 24.15
#